data_AF-A0A8X6KS54-F1
#
_entry.id   AF-A0A8X6KS54-F1
#
_cell.length_a   1.000
_cell.length_b   1.000
_cell.length_c   1.000
_cell.angle_alpha   90.00
_cell.angle_beta   90.00
_cell.angle_gamma   90.00
#
_symmetry.space_group_name_H-M   'P 1'
#
loop_
_entity.id
_entity.type
_entity.pdbx_description
1 polymer ?
#
loop_
_entity_poly.entity_id
_entity_poly.type
_entity_poly.pdbx_seq_one_letter_code
_entity_poly.pdbx_strand_id
1 'polypeptide(L)'
;MKRGLKSQQSSFTKLKTEQEAATRASFRVALEIAKRGKPFTDGEMIKECIIAVAEEMCLEKVNLLKTVSMSANTVARRVESIAENISSQLFDKNGHVEWFSLALDRADPKVSAALVRSPNMPPL
;
A
#
# COMPACT_ATOMS: atom_id res chain seq x y z
N MET A 1 -25.83 10.05 -33.40
CA MET A 1 -25.80 9.35 -32.08
C MET A 1 -24.49 8.64 -31.74
N LYS A 2 -23.80 7.93 -32.65
CA LYS A 2 -22.57 7.14 -32.30
C LYS A 2 -21.34 7.95 -31.81
N ARG A 3 -21.22 9.24 -32.12
CA ARG A 3 -20.10 10.10 -31.68
C ARG A 3 -20.16 10.50 -30.20
N GLY A 4 -21.37 10.73 -29.65
CA GLY A 4 -21.55 11.10 -28.24
C GLY A 4 -21.16 9.96 -27.29
N LEU A 5 -21.55 8.73 -27.63
CA LEU A 5 -21.25 7.54 -26.82
C LEU A 5 -19.75 7.25 -26.72
N LYS A 6 -19.00 7.43 -27.82
CA LYS A 6 -17.54 7.24 -27.83
C LYS A 6 -16.80 8.28 -26.99
N SER A 7 -17.24 9.54 -27.04
CA SER A 7 -16.67 10.62 -26.21
C SER A 7 -16.93 10.38 -24.72
N GLN A 8 -18.16 10.00 -24.36
CA GLN A 8 -18.50 9.64 -22.99
C GLN A 8 -17.65 8.46 -22.50
N GLN A 9 -17.54 7.40 -23.29
CA GLN A 9 -16.73 6.22 -22.95
C GLN A 9 -15.25 6.58 -22.72
N SER A 10 -14.66 7.44 -23.56
CA SER A 10 -13.27 7.89 -23.37
C SER A 10 -13.05 8.68 -22.08
N SER A 11 -14.03 9.47 -21.66
CA SER A 11 -13.98 10.23 -20.40
C SER A 11 -14.07 9.29 -19.18
N PHE A 12 -14.94 8.29 -19.23
CA PHE A 12 -15.04 7.27 -18.18
C PHE A 12 -13.75 6.45 -18.03
N THR A 13 -13.13 6.05 -19.13
CA THR A 13 -11.84 5.33 -19.08
C THR A 13 -10.75 6.18 -18.44
N LYS A 14 -10.68 7.47 -18.76
CA LYS A 14 -9.72 8.40 -18.16
C LYS A 14 -9.94 8.58 -16.65
N LEU A 15 -11.19 8.75 -16.22
CA LEU A 15 -11.51 8.87 -14.79
C LEU A 15 -11.11 7.60 -14.01
N LYS A 16 -11.36 6.42 -14.59
CA LYS A 16 -10.96 5.15 -13.98
C LYS A 16 -9.45 5.06 -13.79
N THR A 17 -8.66 5.41 -14.80
CA THR A 17 -7.19 5.34 -14.70
C THR A 17 -6.62 6.34 -13.70
N GLU A 18 -7.22 7.53 -13.58
CA GLU A 18 -6.88 8.53 -12.57
C GLU A 18 -7.20 8.06 -11.14
N GLN A 19 -8.36 7.44 -10.92
CA GLN A 19 -8.74 6.87 -9.62
C GLN A 19 -7.84 5.70 -9.21
N GLU A 20 -7.47 4.83 -10.16
CA GLU A 20 -6.50 3.77 -9.92
C GLU A 20 -5.13 4.35 -9.56
N ALA A 21 -4.69 5.40 -10.24
CA ALA A 21 -3.43 6.09 -9.93
C ALA A 21 -3.45 6.71 -8.53
N ALA A 22 -4.54 7.39 -8.15
CA ALA A 22 -4.73 7.95 -6.81
C ALA A 22 -4.72 6.86 -5.73
N THR A 23 -5.38 5.72 -6.00
CA THR A 23 -5.39 4.58 -5.10
C THR A 23 -3.98 4.02 -4.91
N ARG A 24 -3.23 3.78 -6.01
CA ARG A 24 -1.84 3.31 -5.94
C ARG A 24 -0.95 4.29 -5.18
N ALA A 25 -1.13 5.60 -5.38
CA ALA A 25 -0.38 6.62 -4.64
C ALA A 25 -0.64 6.52 -3.13
N SER A 26 -1.91 6.34 -2.71
CA SER A 26 -2.25 6.19 -1.29
C SER A 26 -1.57 4.98 -0.64
N PHE A 27 -1.51 3.84 -1.33
CA PHE A 27 -0.79 2.65 -0.85
C PHE A 27 0.72 2.89 -0.75
N ARG A 28 1.32 3.57 -1.73
CA ARG A 28 2.77 3.85 -1.73
C ARG A 28 3.18 4.71 -0.54
N VAL A 29 2.41 5.77 -0.25
CA VAL A 29 2.73 6.62 0.90
C VAL A 29 2.46 5.90 2.21
N ALA A 30 1.36 5.16 2.33
CA ALA A 30 1.07 4.37 3.53
C ALA A 30 2.19 3.37 3.85
N LEU A 31 2.72 2.69 2.81
CA LEU A 31 3.88 1.81 2.95
C LEU A 31 5.11 2.56 3.47
N GLU A 32 5.39 3.76 2.96
CA GLU A 32 6.56 4.55 3.37
C GLU A 32 6.45 5.03 4.82
N ILE A 33 5.25 5.45 5.25
CA ILE A 33 4.96 5.80 6.64
C ILE A 33 5.21 4.60 7.55
N ALA A 34 4.66 3.43 7.19
CA ALA A 34 4.81 2.20 7.98
C ALA A 34 6.26 1.74 8.07
N LYS A 35 7.00 1.73 6.95
CA LYS A 35 8.43 1.36 6.92
C LYS A 35 9.29 2.22 7.83
N ARG A 36 8.95 3.50 7.96
CA ARG A 36 9.68 4.47 8.80
C ARG A 36 9.16 4.53 10.23
N GLY A 37 8.13 3.75 10.59
CA GLY A 37 7.50 3.77 11.91
C GLY A 37 6.89 5.14 12.26
N LYS A 38 6.40 5.88 11.26
CA LYS A 38 5.83 7.22 11.46
C LYS A 38 4.34 7.15 11.83
N PRO A 39 3.81 8.14 12.59
CA PRO A 39 2.38 8.22 12.88
C PRO A 39 1.54 8.27 11.60
N PHE A 40 0.40 7.60 11.59
CA PHE A 40 -0.50 7.61 10.43
C PHE A 40 -1.13 9.00 10.17
N THR A 41 -1.17 9.85 11.18
CA THR A 41 -1.55 11.27 11.07
C THR A 41 -0.63 12.05 10.13
N ASP A 42 0.63 11.63 9.96
CA ASP A 42 1.58 12.28 9.05
C ASP A 42 1.11 12.18 7.59
N GLY A 43 0.20 11.25 7.25
CA GLY A 43 -0.36 11.11 5.91
C GLY A 43 -1.04 12.39 5.41
N GLU A 44 -1.76 13.10 6.27
CA GLU A 44 -2.45 14.34 5.90
C GLU A 44 -1.43 15.47 5.66
N MET A 45 -0.47 15.63 6.56
CA MET A 45 0.64 16.59 6.42
C MET A 45 1.44 16.33 5.13
N ILE A 46 1.80 15.07 4.83
CA ILE A 46 2.53 14.71 3.60
C ILE A 46 1.72 15.11 2.37
N LYS A 47 0.41 14.88 2.38
CA LYS A 47 -0.48 15.27 1.28
C LYS A 47 -0.47 16.77 1.06
N GLU A 48 -0.59 17.56 2.13
CA GLU A 48 -0.54 19.02 2.08
C GLU A 48 0.79 19.51 1.51
N CYS A 49 1.92 18.95 1.94
CA CYS A 49 3.23 19.29 1.39
C CYS A 49 3.33 18.98 -0.11
N ILE A 50 2.84 17.83 -0.56
CA ILE A 50 2.87 17.45 -1.98
C ILE A 50 1.99 18.41 -2.81
N ILE A 51 0.82 18.81 -2.28
CA ILE A 51 -0.07 19.76 -2.96
C ILE A 51 0.59 21.14 -3.06
N ALA A 52 1.20 21.64 -1.99
CA ALA A 52 1.88 22.93 -2.00
C ALA A 52 3.00 22.98 -3.05
N VAL A 53 3.82 21.92 -3.15
CA VAL A 53 4.85 21.81 -4.20
C VAL A 53 4.23 21.75 -5.61
N ALA A 54 3.14 21.01 -5.78
CA ALA A 54 2.46 20.91 -7.07
C ALA A 54 1.78 22.22 -7.50
N GLU A 55 1.31 23.04 -6.55
CA GLU A 55 0.73 24.36 -6.84
C GLU A 55 1.80 25.32 -7.41
N GLU A 56 3.07 25.16 -7.04
CA GLU A 56 4.18 25.95 -7.61
C GLU A 56 4.72 25.37 -8.93
N MET A 57 4.78 24.03 -9.06
CA MET A 57 5.55 23.38 -10.14
C MET A 57 4.70 22.63 -11.17
N CYS A 58 3.49 22.19 -10.84
CA CYS A 58 2.69 21.24 -11.63
C CYS A 58 1.16 21.45 -11.46
N LEU A 59 0.66 22.62 -11.84
CA LEU A 59 -0.75 23.02 -11.67
C LEU A 59 -1.76 22.02 -12.25
N GLU A 60 -1.40 21.33 -13.33
CA GLU A 60 -2.27 20.36 -14.01
C GLU A 60 -2.57 19.09 -13.20
N LYS A 61 -1.78 18.82 -12.14
CA LYS A 61 -1.95 17.62 -11.29
C LYS A 61 -2.55 17.91 -9.92
N VAL A 62 -2.66 19.17 -9.51
CA VAL A 62 -3.14 19.58 -8.18
C VAL A 62 -4.51 18.99 -7.86
N ASN A 63 -5.46 19.07 -8.78
CA ASN A 63 -6.81 18.54 -8.58
C ASN A 63 -6.80 17.01 -8.40
N LEU A 64 -5.94 16.30 -9.12
CA LEU A 64 -5.79 14.85 -8.97
C LEU A 64 -5.20 14.51 -7.59
N LEU A 65 -4.16 15.23 -7.14
CA LEU A 65 -3.54 15.05 -5.82
C LEU A 65 -4.54 15.27 -4.68
N LYS A 66 -5.44 16.27 -4.82
CA LYS A 66 -6.51 16.54 -3.86
C LYS A 66 -7.47 15.34 -3.70
N THR A 67 -7.64 14.50 -4.72
CA THR A 67 -8.49 13.29 -4.64
C THR A 67 -7.85 12.11 -3.91
N VAL A 68 -6.53 12.12 -3.69
CA VAL A 68 -5.83 11.02 -2.99
C VAL A 68 -6.26 11.00 -1.52
N SER A 69 -6.83 9.90 -1.04
CA SER A 69 -7.21 9.76 0.37
C SER A 69 -6.00 9.39 1.23
N MET A 70 -5.70 10.22 2.23
CA MET A 70 -4.51 10.07 3.10
C MET A 70 -4.78 10.41 4.57
N SER A 71 -6.04 10.35 5.02
CA SER A 71 -6.35 10.47 6.45
C SER A 71 -5.71 9.33 7.23
N ALA A 72 -5.49 9.53 8.53
CA ALA A 72 -4.90 8.50 9.41
C ALA A 72 -5.63 7.14 9.30
N ASN A 73 -6.96 7.15 9.23
CA ASN A 73 -7.77 5.93 9.06
C ASN A 73 -7.59 5.28 7.68
N THR A 74 -7.39 6.07 6.62
CA THR A 74 -7.07 5.50 5.31
C THR A 74 -5.66 4.90 5.33
N VAL A 75 -4.67 5.60 5.88
CA VAL A 75 -3.31 5.07 6.00
C VAL A 75 -3.29 3.75 6.77
N ALA A 76 -3.97 3.67 7.92
CA ALA A 76 -4.09 2.45 8.71
C ALA A 76 -4.62 1.27 7.88
N ARG A 77 -5.79 1.45 7.24
CA ARG A 77 -6.40 0.40 6.39
C ARG A 77 -5.52 -0.02 5.22
N ARG A 78 -4.76 0.92 4.63
CA ARG A 78 -3.83 0.61 3.54
C ARG A 78 -2.66 -0.23 4.06
N VAL A 79 -2.13 0.08 5.24
CA VAL A 79 -1.07 -0.70 5.89
C VAL A 79 -1.56 -2.11 6.24
N GLU A 80 -2.77 -2.24 6.81
CA GLU A 80 -3.40 -3.53 7.09
C GLU A 80 -3.55 -4.36 5.81
N SER A 81 -4.12 -3.79 4.75
CA SER A 81 -4.28 -4.48 3.46
C SER A 81 -2.93 -4.90 2.84
N ILE A 82 -1.87 -4.10 3.01
CA ILE A 82 -0.51 -4.49 2.60
C ILE A 82 -0.04 -5.70 3.42
N ALA A 83 -0.21 -5.67 4.75
CA ALA A 83 0.20 -6.75 5.63
C ALA A 83 -0.55 -8.06 5.35
N GLU A 84 -1.86 -7.98 5.11
CA GLU A 84 -2.70 -9.11 4.71
C GLU A 84 -2.24 -9.70 3.37
N ASN A 85 -1.98 -8.85 2.38
CA ASN A 85 -1.50 -9.29 1.07
C ASN A 85 -0.12 -9.96 1.16
N ILE A 86 0.81 -9.42 1.97
CA ILE A 86 2.11 -10.05 2.21
C ILE A 86 1.93 -11.41 2.90
N SER A 87 1.08 -11.47 3.93
CA SER A 87 0.82 -12.70 4.68
C SER A 87 0.22 -13.77 3.78
N SER A 88 -0.78 -13.42 2.97
CA SER A 88 -1.41 -14.32 2.00
C SER A 88 -0.40 -14.87 1.00
N GLN A 89 0.44 -14.00 0.41
CA GLN A 89 1.49 -14.44 -0.52
C GLN A 89 2.53 -15.34 0.14
N LEU A 90 2.83 -15.14 1.42
CA LEU A 90 3.74 -16.01 2.16
C LEU A 90 3.11 -17.38 2.38
N PHE A 91 1.84 -17.44 2.80
CA PHE A 91 1.12 -18.71 2.97
C PHE A 91 0.97 -19.47 1.65
N ASP A 92 0.63 -18.79 0.56
CA ASP A 92 0.49 -19.43 -0.75
C ASP A 92 1.81 -20.06 -1.23
N LYS A 93 2.94 -19.39 -1.00
CA LYS A 93 4.26 -19.90 -1.39
C LYS A 93 4.80 -20.98 -0.47
N ASN A 94 4.48 -20.91 0.82
CA ASN A 94 5.04 -21.78 1.84
C ASN A 94 4.07 -22.87 2.32
N GLY A 95 2.85 -22.93 1.79
CA GLY A 95 1.82 -23.89 2.19
C GLY A 95 2.20 -25.36 1.99
N HIS A 96 3.21 -25.64 1.16
CA HIS A 96 3.74 -26.98 0.90
C HIS A 96 5.01 -27.31 1.70
N VAL A 97 5.55 -26.38 2.46
CA VAL A 97 6.82 -26.55 3.17
C VAL A 97 6.53 -27.13 4.56
N GLU A 98 7.21 -28.22 4.93
CA GLU A 98 7.06 -28.82 6.27
C GLU A 98 7.72 -28.00 7.38
N TRP A 99 8.88 -27.44 7.07
CA TRP A 99 9.75 -26.75 8.02
C TRP A 99 10.30 -25.47 7.42
N PHE A 100 10.26 -24.38 8.17
CA PHE A 100 10.91 -23.12 7.80
C PHE A 100 11.72 -22.58 8.97
N SER A 101 12.78 -21.84 8.69
CA SER A 101 13.58 -21.16 9.71
C SER A 101 13.18 -19.69 9.79
N LEU A 102 12.96 -19.21 11.00
CA LEU A 102 12.73 -17.79 11.30
C LEU A 102 13.92 -17.26 12.09
N ALA A 103 14.65 -16.31 11.51
CA ALA A 103 15.65 -15.53 12.21
C ALA A 103 15.01 -14.22 12.65
N LEU A 104 15.06 -13.94 13.95
CA LEU A 104 14.51 -12.72 14.53
C LEU A 104 15.67 -11.76 14.78
N ASP A 105 15.81 -10.76 13.92
CA ASP A 105 16.80 -9.70 14.09
C ASP A 105 16.26 -8.70 15.13
N ARG A 106 16.66 -8.90 16.38
CA ARG A 106 16.42 -7.90 17.44
C ARG A 106 17.51 -6.84 17.34
N ALA A 107 17.22 -5.62 17.78
CA ALA A 107 18.24 -4.57 17.94
C ALA A 107 19.34 -4.91 18.97
N ASP A 108 19.24 -6.07 19.66
CA ASP A 108 20.25 -6.63 20.53
C ASP A 108 21.22 -7.53 19.74
N PRO A 109 22.51 -7.63 20.10
CA PRO A 109 23.55 -8.34 19.33
C PRO A 109 23.39 -9.87 19.23
N LYS A 110 22.25 -10.43 19.66
CA LYS A 110 21.98 -11.87 19.63
C LYS A 110 20.95 -12.15 18.54
N VAL A 111 21.42 -12.59 17.38
CA VAL A 111 20.57 -13.19 16.35
C VAL A 111 20.35 -14.65 16.71
N SER A 112 19.08 -15.06 16.87
CA SER A 112 18.70 -16.46 17.06
C SER A 112 17.80 -16.91 15.91
N ALA A 113 18.12 -18.04 15.29
CA ALA A 113 17.28 -18.70 14.31
C ALA A 113 16.57 -19.90 14.96
N ALA A 114 15.26 -20.01 14.76
CA ALA A 114 14.45 -21.14 15.21
C ALA A 114 13.86 -21.88 14.00
N LEU A 115 13.88 -23.21 14.03
CA LEU A 115 13.16 -24.05 13.07
C LEU A 115 11.71 -24.19 13.54
N VAL A 116 10.76 -23.88 12.66
CA VAL A 116 9.32 -23.89 12.95
C VAL A 116 8.64 -24.85 11.98
N ARG A 117 7.78 -25.73 12.52
CA ARG A 117 6.96 -26.65 11.74
C ARG A 117 5.75 -25.89 11.17
N SER A 118 5.39 -26.20 9.93
CA SER A 118 4.21 -25.63 9.29
C SER A 118 2.92 -26.05 10.04
N PRO A 119 2.02 -25.11 10.36
CA PRO A 119 0.82 -25.37 11.14
C PRO A 119 -0.20 -26.25 10.41
N ASN A 120 -0.08 -26.39 9.09
CA ASN A 120 -0.99 -27.21 8.26
C ASN A 120 -0.50 -28.67 8.09
N MET A 121 0.60 -29.07 8.73
CA MET A 121 1.10 -30.44 8.61
C MET A 121 0.39 -31.41 9.55
N PRO A 122 0.15 -32.67 9.12
CA PRO A 122 -0.44 -33.69 9.98
C PRO A 122 0.44 -33.94 11.22
N PRO A 123 -0.15 -34.40 12.35
CA PRO A 123 0.62 -34.83 13.51
C PRO A 123 1.64 -35.90 13.13
N LEU A 124 2.80 -35.89 13.81
CA LEU A 124 3.88 -36.86 13.61
C LEU A 124 3.46 -38.27 14.05
#